data_AF-A0A485PQ89-F1
#
_entry.id   AF-A0A485PQ89-F1
#
_cell.length_a   1.000
_cell.length_b   1.000
_cell.length_c   1.000
_cell.angle_alpha   90.00
_cell.angle_beta   90.00
_cell.angle_gamma   90.00
#
_symmetry.space_group_name_H-M   'P 1'
#
loop_
_entity.id
_entity.type
_entity.pdbx_description
1 polymer ?
#
loop_
_entity_poly.entity_id
_entity_poly.type
_entity_poly.pdbx_seq_one_letter_code
_entity_poly.pdbx_strand_id
1 'polypeptide(L)' 'MLDIYCLHVESGPLCMFSFPDYKALGILKRQFPNTALIGLTATATSHVLKDAQKILCVEKCFTFTASFNRPNLYYE' A
#
# COMPACT_ATOMS: atom_id res chain seq x y z
N MET A 1 18.41 9.44 1.98
CA MET A 1 17.05 9.94 2.32
C MET A 1 16.15 9.43 1.21
N LEU A 2 15.62 8.22 1.37
CA LEU A 2 14.82 7.55 0.32
C LEU A 2 13.45 7.26 0.93
N ASP A 3 12.51 8.11 0.56
CA ASP A 3 11.13 8.11 1.03
C ASP A 3 10.37 6.97 0.35
N ILE A 4 9.63 6.18 1.13
CA ILE A 4 8.78 5.10 0.62
C ILE A 4 7.45 5.71 0.21
N TYR A 5 7.01 5.44 -1.02
CA TYR A 5 5.79 5.99 -1.61
C TYR A 5 4.70 4.91 -1.63
N CYS A 6 3.57 5.16 -1.00
CA CYS A 6 2.40 4.30 -1.05
C CYS A 6 1.27 5.03 -1.79
N LEU A 7 0.96 4.60 -3.01
CA LEU A 7 -0.14 5.17 -3.78
C LEU A 7 -1.42 4.41 -3.41
N HIS A 8 -2.38 5.13 -2.84
CA HIS A 8 -3.70 4.66 -2.46
C HIS A 8 -4.75 5.26 -3.40
N VAL A 9 -5.66 4.44 -3.92
CA VAL A 9 -6.92 4.90 -4.53
C VAL A 9 -8.03 4.44 -3.61
N GLU A 10 -8.97 5.33 -3.26
CA GLU A 10 -10.09 4.98 -2.39
C GLU A 10 -11.25 4.45 -3.23
N SER A 11 -11.37 3.12 -3.35
CA SER A 11 -12.50 2.49 -4.03
C SER A 11 -12.95 1.20 -3.32
N GLY A 12 -14.13 1.22 -2.71
CA GLY A 12 -14.97 0.04 -2.38
C GLY A 12 -14.41 -1.04 -1.43
N PRO A 13 -15.25 -1.96 -0.91
CA PRO A 13 -14.81 -2.92 0.10
C PRO A 13 -14.08 -4.14 -0.51
N LEU A 14 -12.88 -4.37 0.04
CA LEU A 14 -12.25 -5.68 0.34
C LEU A 14 -11.78 -6.55 -0.85
N CYS A 15 -10.65 -6.18 -1.46
CA CYS A 15 -9.67 -7.19 -1.86
C CYS A 15 -9.03 -7.76 -0.57
N MET A 16 -9.55 -8.89 -0.11
CA MET A 16 -8.97 -9.67 0.98
C MET A 16 -7.68 -10.32 0.46
N PHE A 17 -6.57 -9.58 0.57
CA PHE A 17 -5.24 -10.13 0.33
C PHE A 17 -5.07 -11.35 1.26
N SER A 18 -4.83 -12.53 0.68
CA SER A 18 -4.47 -13.72 1.46
C SER A 18 -3.26 -13.39 2.33
N PHE A 19 -3.54 -13.27 3.63
CA PHE A 19 -2.65 -12.75 4.65
C PHE A 19 -1.37 -13.58 4.97
N PRO A 20 -1.26 -14.90 4.68
CA PRO A 20 -0.10 -15.64 5.16
C PRO A 20 1.17 -15.36 4.35
N ASP A 21 1.10 -15.25 3.02
CA ASP A 21 2.30 -15.13 2.18
C ASP A 21 2.94 -13.73 2.23
N TYR A 22 2.12 -12.68 2.38
CA TYR A 22 2.61 -11.29 2.47
C TYR A 22 3.45 -11.02 3.71
N LYS A 23 3.32 -11.83 4.78
CA LYS A 23 4.18 -11.72 5.97
C LYS A 23 5.64 -11.99 5.65
N ALA A 24 5.93 -12.81 4.64
CA ALA A 24 7.29 -13.09 4.23
C ALA A 24 7.98 -11.87 3.62
N LEU A 25 7.23 -10.92 3.03
CA LEU A 25 7.79 -9.73 2.37
C LEU A 25 8.51 -8.79 3.34
N GLY A 26 8.23 -8.86 4.65
CA GLY A 26 9.01 -8.14 5.67
C GLY A 26 10.49 -8.54 5.71
N ILE A 27 10.87 -9.69 5.13
CA ILE A 27 12.28 -10.07 4.98
C ILE A 27 13.02 -9.17 3.99
N LEU A 28 12.33 -8.64 2.98
CA LEU A 28 12.95 -7.82 1.94
C LEU A 28 13.56 -6.55 2.53
N LYS A 29 12.88 -5.89 3.47
CA LYS A 29 13.47 -4.71 4.12
C LYS A 29 14.58 -5.05 5.10
N ARG A 30 14.57 -6.23 5.70
CA ARG A 30 15.67 -6.72 6.54
C ARG A 30 16.92 -7.05 5.72
N GLN A 31 16.76 -7.67 4.56
CA GLN A 31 17.88 -8.03 3.68
C GLN A 31 18.39 -6.83 2.85
N PHE A 32 17.50 -5.91 2.48
CA PHE A 32 17.80 -4.76 1.63
C PHE A 32 17.41 -3.44 2.31
N PRO A 33 18.07 -3.03 3.41
CA PRO A 33 17.68 -1.85 4.18
C PRO A 33 17.75 -0.55 3.36
N ASN A 34 18.74 -0.44 2.47
CA ASN A 34 18.99 0.74 1.63
C ASN A 34 18.11 0.83 0.37
N THR A 35 17.29 -0.19 0.09
CA THR A 35 16.44 -0.21 -1.10
C THR A 35 15.11 0.47 -0.82
N ALA A 36 14.66 1.33 -1.73
CA ALA A 36 13.33 1.93 -1.68
C ALA A 36 12.26 0.89 -1.98
N LEU A 37 11.14 0.95 -1.26
CA LEU A 37 9.99 0.08 -1.46
C LEU A 37 8.80 0.94 -1.88
N ILE A 38 7.98 0.46 -2.79
CA ILE A 38 6.76 1.14 -3.24
C ILE A 38 5.60 0.14 -3.12
N GLY A 39 4.55 0.54 -2.40
CA GLY A 39 3.32 -0.23 -2.25
C GLY A 39 2.19 0.43 -3.02
N LEU A 40 1.62 -0.29 -4.00
CA LEU A 40 0.51 0.22 -4.81
C LEU A 40 -0.77 -0.52 -4.43
N THR A 41 -1.82 0.22 -4.09
CA THR A 41 -3.11 -0.38 -3.76
C THR A 41 -4.27 0.50 -4.20
N ALA A 42 -5.27 -0.13 -4.81
CA ALA A 42 -6.45 0.55 -5.34
C ALA A 42 -7.65 0.56 -4.39
N THR A 43 -7.62 -0.21 -3.29
CA THR A 43 -8.81 -0.42 -2.44
C THR A 43 -8.47 -0.61 -0.95
N ALA A 44 -7.27 -0.27 -0.48
CA ALA A 44 -6.87 -0.54 0.90
C ALA A 44 -7.32 0.56 1.87
N THR A 45 -8.18 0.23 2.83
CA THR A 45 -8.53 1.17 3.90
C THR A 45 -7.30 1.55 4.73
N SER A 46 -7.36 2.69 5.43
CA SER A 46 -6.29 3.17 6.32
C SER A 46 -5.84 2.13 7.35
N HIS A 47 -6.73 1.23 7.77
CA HIS A 47 -6.40 0.13 8.69
C HIS A 47 -5.51 -0.92 8.02
N VAL A 48 -5.83 -1.32 6.79
CA VAL A 48 -5.03 -2.26 5.99
C VAL A 48 -3.67 -1.67 5.65
N LEU A 49 -3.61 -0.37 5.32
CA LEU A 49 -2.34 0.33 5.07
C LEU A 49 -1.41 0.31 6.29
N LYS A 50 -1.94 0.59 7.49
CA LYS A 50 -1.17 0.54 8.74
C LYS A 50 -0.69 -0.87 9.06
N ASP A 51 -1.51 -1.88 8.80
CA ASP A 51 -1.12 -3.27 9.03
C ASP A 51 -0.02 -3.72 8.06
N ALA A 52 -0.15 -3.38 6.78
CA ALA A 52 0.88 -3.63 5.77
C ALA A 52 2.21 -2.93 6.11
N GLN A 53 2.18 -1.69 6.62
CA GLN A 53 3.39 -0.99 7.08
C GLN A 53 4.09 -1.74 8.22
N LYS A 54 3.33 -2.30 9.17
CA LYS A 54 3.87 -3.11 10.26
C LYS A 54 4.47 -4.43 9.75
N ILE A 55 3.75 -5.13 8.87
CA ILE A 55 4.21 -6.40 8.29
C ILE A 55 5.50 -6.22 7.50
N LEU A 56 5.59 -5.14 6.72
CA LEU A 56 6.77 -4.81 5.90
C LEU A 56 7.91 -4.16 6.70
N CYS A 57 7.73 -3.93 8.01
CA CYS A 57 8.68 -3.24 8.88
C CYS A 57 9.14 -1.88 8.33
N VAL A 58 8.19 -1.05 7.88
CA VAL A 58 8.47 0.29 7.35
C VAL A 58 8.07 1.36 8.35
N GLU A 59 9.05 2.06 8.95
CA GLU A 59 8.79 3.08 9.98
C GLU A 59 8.43 4.46 9.41
N LYS A 60 8.92 4.82 8.21
CA LYS A 60 8.69 6.12 7.56
C LYS A 60 8.18 5.91 6.14
N CYS A 61 6.86 5.90 5.99
CA CYS A 61 6.15 5.72 4.73
C CYS A 61 5.31 6.96 4.42
N PHE A 62 5.43 7.48 3.20
CA PHE A 62 4.56 8.52 2.67
C PHE A 62 3.39 7.88 1.94
N THR A 63 2.18 8.28 2.31
CA THR A 63 0.96 7.81 1.65
C THR A 63 0.41 8.92 0.76
N PHE A 64 0.21 8.60 -0.51
CA PHE A 64 -0.40 9.47 -1.51
C PHE A 64 -1.75 8.89 -1.87
N THR A 65 -2.82 9.61 -1.60
CA THR A 65 -4.17 9.18 -1.99
C THR A 65 -4.60 9.93 -3.25
N ALA A 66 -5.01 9.18 -4.27
CA ALA A 66 -5.64 9.73 -5.46
C ALA A 66 -7.15 9.46 -5.42
N SER A 67 -7.93 10.42 -5.93
CA SER A 67 -9.37 10.26 -6.07
C SER A 67 -9.68 9.19 -7.12
N PHE A 68 -10.69 8.36 -6.85
CA PHE A 68 -11.24 7.43 -7.83
C PHE A 68 -12.04 8.13 -8.94
N ASN A 69 -12.39 9.41 -8.77
CA ASN A 69 -13.27 10.13 -9.70
C ASN A 69 -12.70 10.14 -11.13
N ARG A 70 -13.42 9.52 -12.06
CA ARG A 70 -13.14 9.53 -13.51
C ARG A 70 -14.20 10.42 -14.18
N PRO A 71 -13.98 11.75 -14.30
CA PRO A 71 -14.99 12.68 -14.81
C PRO A 71 -15.41 12.42 -16.27
N ASN A 72 -14.63 11.63 -17.00
CA ASN A 72 -14.91 11.24 -18.38
C ASN A 72 -15.72 9.91 -18.48
N LEU A 73 -16.13 9.33 -17.35
CA LEU A 73 -16.94 8.11 -17.34
C LEU A 73 -18.41 8.48 -17.14
N TYR A 74 -19.27 8.07 -18.07
CA TYR A 74 -20.72 8.13 -17.91
C TYR A 74 -21.18 6.76 -17.40
N TYR A 75 -21.94 6.75 -16.30
CA TYR A 75 -22.53 5.54 -15.74
C TYR A 75 -24.00 5.47 -16.20
N GLU A 76 -24.35 4.40 -16.93
CA GLU A 76 -25.75 4.06 -17.25
C GLU A 76 -26.36 3.13 -16.20
#